data_AF-U5EHK2-F1
#
_entry.id   AF-U5EHK2-F1
#
_cell.length_a   1.000
_cell.length_b   1.000
_cell.length_c   1.000
_cell.angle_alpha   90.00
_cell.angle_beta   90.00
_cell.angle_gamma   90.00
#
_symmetry.space_group_name_H-M   'P 1'
#
loop_
_entity.id
_entity.type
_entity.pdbx_description
1 polymer ?
#
loop_
_entity_poly.entity_id
_entity_poly.type
_entity_poly.pdbx_seq_one_letter_code
_entity_poly.pdbx_strand_id
1 'polypeptide(L)'
;MAIRYTVAARDTLSALAGRFYGDSSLYPVIAVANRIADPNVIRVGQVLVIPGLTATHTVVAGDTLSGLAERFYGDRARFPLIAAANKLADPNTITVGQTLIIPDLTLTKHRLFCVPGTWEAVAAANANPGGISPSDPIGMLTGITNALDPQWFDIEYVNYPASFGPVPGGGDALLDALGRPSYRASRDMGIAELTRLINAHEGTFGLLGYSQGGAVVSLVGREIVSGSLQSRRGDCRWVHALASPHRGLGRTFHLGNSLAFQGISGDNITETHPIDWFDYCLPGDIYGNADIAGTYLKQAYDIATEFTLTDPVAMIIGIAEHLVDWANSGILGPVDPARLFATAVALTNFLRDFPHDKYGIWDIIPARTALAHSAAHLNYWGPRIPPA
;
A
#
# COMPACT_ATOMS: atom_id res chain seq x y z
N MET A 1 1.76 -26.41 5.19
CA MET A 1 1.63 -24.95 5.28
C MET A 1 1.36 -24.54 6.70
N ALA A 2 1.93 -23.40 7.10
CA ALA A 2 1.60 -22.78 8.36
C ALA A 2 0.17 -22.20 8.31
N ILE A 3 -0.43 -22.03 9.49
CA ILE A 3 -1.73 -21.35 9.63
C ILE A 3 -1.60 -20.15 10.57
N ARG A 4 -2.54 -19.22 10.41
CA ARG A 4 -2.69 -18.05 11.30
C ARG A 4 -3.70 -18.40 12.39
N TYR A 5 -3.35 -18.11 13.64
CA TYR A 5 -4.24 -18.34 14.77
C TYR A 5 -4.31 -17.11 15.68
N THR A 6 -5.50 -16.56 15.86
CA THR A 6 -5.74 -15.47 16.81
C THR A 6 -5.96 -16.05 18.20
N VAL A 7 -5.08 -15.71 19.13
CA VAL A 7 -5.14 -16.14 20.54
C VAL A 7 -6.49 -15.74 21.15
N ALA A 8 -7.20 -16.73 21.63
CA ALA A 8 -8.45 -16.62 22.37
C ALA A 8 -8.19 -16.59 23.88
N ALA A 9 -9.23 -16.25 24.64
CA ALA A 9 -9.17 -16.30 26.10
C ALA A 9 -8.81 -17.72 26.58
N ARG A 10 -7.85 -17.80 27.52
CA ARG A 10 -7.33 -19.03 28.14
C ARG A 10 -6.46 -19.92 27.24
N ASP A 11 -6.09 -19.46 26.06
CA ASP A 11 -5.07 -20.17 25.29
C ASP A 11 -3.73 -20.17 26.03
N THR A 12 -2.98 -21.26 25.85
CA THR A 12 -1.55 -21.37 26.18
C THR A 12 -0.83 -21.98 24.99
N LEU A 13 0.47 -21.73 24.82
CA LEU A 13 1.22 -22.33 23.72
C LEU A 13 1.21 -23.87 23.76
N SER A 14 1.19 -24.47 24.96
CA SER A 14 1.10 -25.92 25.14
C SER A 14 -0.25 -26.50 24.73
N ALA A 15 -1.36 -25.81 25.06
CA ALA A 15 -2.69 -26.21 24.62
C ALA A 15 -2.83 -26.09 23.09
N LEU A 16 -2.29 -25.03 22.50
CA LEU A 16 -2.28 -24.85 21.05
C LEU A 16 -1.42 -25.90 20.34
N ALA A 17 -0.23 -26.22 20.86
CA ALA A 17 0.59 -27.30 20.32
C ALA A 17 -0.11 -28.66 20.41
N GLY A 18 -0.76 -28.96 21.53
CA GLY A 18 -1.59 -30.17 21.66
C GLY A 18 -2.73 -30.19 20.63
N ARG A 19 -3.38 -29.06 20.39
CA ARG A 19 -4.47 -28.93 19.41
C ARG A 19 -4.00 -29.10 17.97
N PHE A 20 -2.91 -28.46 17.58
CA PHE A 20 -2.49 -28.40 16.17
C PHE A 20 -1.49 -29.50 15.78
N TYR A 21 -0.71 -29.99 16.73
CA TYR A 21 0.31 -31.02 16.48
C TYR A 21 -0.02 -32.36 17.14
N GLY A 22 -1.04 -32.42 18.00
CA GLY A 22 -1.33 -33.60 18.81
C GLY A 22 -0.36 -33.80 19.97
N ASP A 23 0.58 -32.87 20.20
CA ASP A 23 1.64 -32.98 21.19
C ASP A 23 1.92 -31.62 21.85
N SER A 24 1.58 -31.49 23.13
CA SER A 24 1.75 -30.26 23.89
C SER A 24 3.22 -29.91 24.14
N SER A 25 4.15 -30.87 24.06
CA SER A 25 5.59 -30.63 24.23
C SER A 25 6.21 -29.88 23.06
N LEU A 26 5.51 -29.77 21.92
CA LEU A 26 5.95 -29.03 20.73
C LEU A 26 5.62 -27.52 20.79
N TYR A 27 5.16 -27.00 21.93
CA TYR A 27 4.98 -25.56 22.14
C TYR A 27 6.22 -24.70 21.82
N PRO A 28 7.48 -25.16 22.00
CA PRO A 28 8.65 -24.36 21.63
C PRO A 28 8.70 -24.05 20.13
N VAL A 29 8.11 -24.90 19.27
CA VAL A 29 8.01 -24.62 17.83
C VAL A 29 7.17 -23.36 17.58
N ILE A 30 6.03 -23.24 18.27
CA ILE A 30 5.16 -22.06 18.17
C ILE A 30 5.88 -20.85 18.77
N ALA A 31 6.52 -21.00 19.93
CA ALA A 31 7.22 -19.91 20.60
C ALA A 31 8.33 -19.32 19.72
N VAL A 32 9.20 -20.17 19.17
CA VAL A 32 10.32 -19.77 18.31
C VAL A 32 9.81 -19.13 17.01
N ALA A 33 8.80 -19.72 16.36
CA ALA A 33 8.24 -19.19 15.12
C ALA A 33 7.66 -17.78 15.28
N ASN A 34 7.18 -17.45 16.48
CA ASN A 34 6.57 -16.16 16.80
C ASN A 34 7.48 -15.22 17.60
N ARG A 35 8.77 -15.57 17.76
CA ARG A 35 9.76 -14.80 18.54
C ARG A 35 9.29 -14.52 19.98
N ILE A 36 8.59 -15.47 20.59
CA ILE A 36 8.09 -15.37 21.96
C ILE A 36 9.17 -15.85 22.92
N ALA A 37 9.74 -14.91 23.70
CA ALA A 37 10.79 -15.20 24.66
C ALA A 37 10.29 -15.97 25.88
N ASP A 38 9.14 -15.57 26.45
CA ASP A 38 8.45 -16.30 27.52
C ASP A 38 7.20 -16.99 26.95
N PRO A 39 7.22 -18.33 26.80
CA PRO A 39 6.10 -19.12 26.29
C PRO A 39 4.78 -18.96 27.06
N ASN A 40 4.82 -18.47 28.31
CA ASN A 40 3.64 -18.24 29.13
C ASN A 40 3.01 -16.86 28.90
N VAL A 41 3.66 -15.99 28.13
CA VAL A 41 3.21 -14.62 27.88
C VAL A 41 2.68 -14.52 26.45
N ILE A 42 1.44 -14.94 26.27
CA ILE A 42 0.64 -14.65 25.08
C ILE A 42 -0.57 -13.78 25.44
N ARG A 43 -0.99 -12.92 24.52
CA ARG A 43 -2.09 -11.97 24.74
C ARG A 43 -3.29 -12.34 23.90
N VAL A 44 -4.49 -12.26 24.46
CA VAL A 44 -5.73 -12.39 23.69
C VAL A 44 -5.71 -11.39 22.53
N GLY A 45 -6.05 -11.85 21.33
CA GLY A 45 -5.99 -11.07 20.10
C GLY A 45 -4.62 -11.00 19.43
N GLN A 46 -3.57 -11.57 20.01
CA GLN A 46 -2.28 -11.79 19.34
C GLN A 46 -2.48 -12.82 18.22
N VAL A 47 -1.92 -12.56 17.04
CA VAL A 47 -1.91 -13.55 15.95
C VAL A 47 -0.61 -14.33 16.00
N LEU A 48 -0.72 -15.65 16.00
CA LEU A 48 0.37 -16.59 15.97
C LEU A 48 0.45 -17.27 14.61
N VAL A 49 1.67 -17.45 14.13
CA VAL A 49 1.99 -18.47 13.13
C VAL A 49 2.06 -19.82 13.82
N ILE A 50 1.33 -20.78 13.31
CA ILE A 50 1.42 -22.18 13.71
C ILE A 50 2.10 -22.92 12.55
N PRO A 51 3.42 -23.21 12.64
CA PRO A 51 4.14 -23.92 11.58
C PRO A 51 3.53 -25.28 11.21
N GLY A 52 3.56 -25.65 9.93
CA GLY A 52 3.18 -26.99 9.51
C GLY A 52 4.29 -28.00 9.78
N LEU A 53 4.01 -29.15 10.39
CA LEU A 53 5.04 -30.17 10.70
C LEU A 53 5.09 -31.33 9.70
N THR A 54 4.71 -31.08 8.45
CA THR A 54 4.53 -32.12 7.42
C THR A 54 5.76 -32.37 6.55
N ALA A 55 6.69 -31.41 6.47
CA ALA A 55 7.89 -31.56 5.65
C ALA A 55 9.01 -32.27 6.43
N THR A 56 9.80 -33.08 5.72
CA THR A 56 10.93 -33.80 6.30
C THR A 56 12.17 -33.70 5.43
N HIS A 57 13.34 -33.85 6.04
CA HIS A 57 14.65 -33.92 5.39
C HIS A 57 15.45 -35.08 5.96
N THR A 58 16.06 -35.89 5.11
CA THR A 58 16.97 -36.95 5.56
C THR A 58 18.38 -36.40 5.57
N VAL A 59 19.01 -36.40 6.75
CA VAL A 59 20.34 -35.85 6.98
C VAL A 59 21.36 -36.57 6.09
N VAL A 60 22.12 -35.78 5.34
CA VAL A 60 23.24 -36.25 4.51
C VAL A 60 24.57 -35.78 5.09
N ALA A 61 25.67 -36.35 4.62
CA ALA A 61 27.00 -35.95 5.06
C ALA A 61 27.24 -34.45 4.82
N GLY A 62 27.67 -33.73 5.86
CA GLY A 62 27.92 -32.29 5.81
C GLY A 62 26.74 -31.40 6.22
N ASP A 63 25.56 -31.97 6.46
CA ASP A 63 24.45 -31.20 7.01
C ASP A 63 24.75 -30.69 8.42
N THR A 64 24.28 -29.49 8.70
CA THR A 64 24.18 -28.91 10.05
C THR A 64 22.78 -28.30 10.18
N LEU A 65 22.24 -28.20 11.40
CA LEU A 65 20.92 -27.58 11.57
C LEU A 65 20.89 -26.12 11.07
N SER A 66 21.97 -25.37 11.23
CA SER A 66 22.09 -24.01 10.69
C SER A 66 22.16 -23.99 9.17
N GLY A 67 22.88 -24.92 8.54
CA GLY A 67 22.90 -25.07 7.08
C GLY A 67 21.53 -25.46 6.52
N LEU A 68 20.80 -26.34 7.20
CA LEU A 68 19.42 -26.69 6.84
C LEU A 68 18.48 -25.49 7.05
N ALA A 69 18.63 -24.73 8.13
CA ALA A 69 17.83 -23.53 8.35
C ALA A 69 18.07 -22.45 7.28
N GLU A 70 19.32 -22.25 6.85
CA GLU A 70 19.64 -21.40 5.70
C GLU A 70 18.96 -21.89 4.43
N ARG A 71 19.05 -23.20 4.16
CA ARG A 71 18.47 -23.80 2.96
C ARG A 71 16.94 -23.68 2.91
N PHE A 72 16.27 -23.95 4.02
CA PHE A 72 14.80 -24.03 4.06
C PHE A 72 14.13 -22.71 4.43
N TYR A 73 14.81 -21.82 5.15
CA TYR A 73 14.24 -20.58 5.66
C TYR A 73 14.98 -19.32 5.21
N GLY A 74 16.13 -19.45 4.52
CA GLY A 74 16.99 -18.33 4.14
C GLY A 74 17.68 -17.66 5.34
N ASP A 75 17.71 -18.32 6.50
CA ASP A 75 18.23 -17.74 7.74
C ASP A 75 18.75 -18.83 8.68
N ARG A 76 20.08 -18.92 8.80
CA ARG A 76 20.78 -19.80 9.75
C ARG A 76 20.29 -19.68 11.19
N ALA A 77 19.88 -18.49 11.64
CA ALA A 77 19.45 -18.26 13.01
C ALA A 77 18.13 -18.96 13.36
N ARG A 78 17.41 -19.50 12.36
CA ARG A 78 16.16 -20.25 12.54
C ARG A 78 16.35 -21.73 12.83
N PHE A 79 17.59 -22.20 12.96
CA PHE A 79 17.87 -23.59 13.36
C PHE A 79 17.13 -24.07 14.64
N PRO A 80 16.81 -23.21 15.64
CA PRO A 80 16.05 -23.66 16.81
C PRO A 80 14.65 -24.18 16.47
N LEU A 81 14.05 -23.80 15.34
CA LEU A 81 12.78 -24.38 14.87
C LEU A 81 12.94 -25.87 14.56
N ILE A 82 14.01 -26.22 13.85
CA ILE A 82 14.29 -27.61 13.48
C ILE A 82 14.62 -28.41 14.74
N ALA A 83 15.44 -27.85 15.64
CA ALA A 83 15.76 -28.50 16.91
C ALA A 83 14.50 -28.75 17.77
N ALA A 84 13.64 -27.74 17.92
CA ALA A 84 12.39 -27.85 18.67
C ALA A 84 11.43 -28.88 18.10
N ALA A 85 11.24 -28.89 16.77
CA ALA A 85 10.33 -29.83 16.11
C ALA A 85 10.80 -31.29 16.20
N ASN A 86 12.12 -31.49 16.29
CA ASN A 86 12.74 -32.81 16.42
C ASN A 86 13.13 -33.17 17.86
N LYS A 87 12.75 -32.33 18.84
CA LYS A 87 13.05 -32.52 20.27
C LYS A 87 14.53 -32.77 20.56
N LEU A 88 15.41 -32.09 19.82
CA LEU A 88 16.86 -32.21 19.96
C LEU A 88 17.33 -31.38 21.15
N ALA A 89 17.95 -32.04 22.14
CA ALA A 89 18.54 -31.36 23.28
C ALA A 89 19.84 -30.64 22.90
N ASP A 90 20.66 -31.25 22.04
CA ASP A 90 21.86 -30.64 21.46
C ASP A 90 21.70 -30.50 19.93
N PRO A 91 21.63 -29.27 19.39
CA PRO A 91 21.57 -28.98 17.96
C PRO A 91 22.70 -29.59 17.10
N ASN A 92 23.83 -29.97 17.70
CA ASN A 92 24.98 -30.53 17.00
C ASN A 92 24.94 -32.07 16.85
N THR A 93 23.90 -32.74 17.34
CA THR A 93 23.86 -34.21 17.43
C THR A 93 23.13 -34.91 16.27
N ILE A 94 22.99 -34.26 15.12
CA ILE A 94 22.32 -34.88 13.97
C ILE A 94 23.21 -35.95 13.32
N THR A 95 22.60 -37.07 12.93
CA THR A 95 23.33 -38.21 12.35
C THR A 95 22.91 -38.45 10.90
N VAL A 96 23.85 -38.80 10.02
CA VAL A 96 23.55 -39.17 8.63
C VAL A 96 22.50 -40.28 8.58
N GLY A 97 21.48 -40.12 7.74
CA GLY A 97 20.33 -41.01 7.62
C GLY A 97 19.18 -40.69 8.59
N GLN A 98 19.36 -39.79 9.56
CA GLN A 98 18.28 -39.32 10.42
C GLN A 98 17.26 -38.52 9.62
N THR A 99 15.98 -38.85 9.74
CA THR A 99 14.89 -38.02 9.19
C THR A 99 14.52 -36.93 10.20
N LEU A 100 14.66 -35.67 9.80
CA LEU A 100 14.27 -34.49 10.57
C LEU A 100 12.96 -33.93 10.04
N ILE A 101 12.06 -33.53 10.94
CA ILE A 101 10.93 -32.65 10.65
C ILE A 101 11.47 -31.26 10.36
N ILE A 102 11.04 -30.67 9.26
CA ILE A 102 11.35 -29.29 8.88
C ILE A 102 10.06 -28.47 8.97
N PRO A 103 9.87 -27.68 10.04
CA PRO A 103 8.69 -26.82 10.16
C PRO A 103 8.46 -25.92 8.94
N ASP A 104 7.31 -26.07 8.31
CA ASP A 104 6.89 -25.21 7.22
C ASP A 104 6.36 -23.89 7.77
N LEU A 105 7.07 -22.80 7.48
CA LEU A 105 6.69 -21.43 7.85
C LEU A 105 5.92 -20.71 6.74
N THR A 106 5.66 -21.38 5.61
CA THR A 106 5.04 -20.76 4.45
C THR A 106 3.60 -20.40 4.78
N LEU A 107 3.30 -19.11 4.65
CA LEU A 107 1.98 -18.52 4.80
C LEU A 107 1.58 -17.88 3.49
N THR A 108 0.31 -17.98 3.11
CA THR A 108 -0.25 -17.12 2.07
C THR A 108 -0.22 -15.68 2.56
N LYS A 109 0.43 -14.80 1.80
CA LYS A 109 0.51 -13.37 2.08
C LYS A 109 -0.57 -12.60 1.34
N HIS A 110 -0.86 -11.39 1.80
CA HIS A 110 -1.68 -10.45 1.04
C HIS A 110 -0.79 -9.74 0.01
N ARG A 111 -1.24 -9.64 -1.22
CA ARG A 111 -0.60 -8.78 -2.22
C ARG A 111 -1.01 -7.33 -1.98
N LEU A 112 -0.08 -6.40 -1.92
CA LEU A 112 -0.40 -4.96 -1.93
C LEU A 112 0.07 -4.36 -3.25
N PHE A 113 -0.88 -4.04 -4.12
CA PHE A 113 -0.61 -3.34 -5.36
C PHE A 113 -0.41 -1.85 -5.08
N CYS A 114 0.81 -1.38 -5.27
CA CYS A 114 1.21 0.00 -5.01
C CYS A 114 1.26 0.77 -6.32
N VAL A 115 0.37 1.74 -6.48
CA VAL A 115 0.27 2.60 -7.67
C VAL A 115 0.86 3.97 -7.35
N PRO A 116 2.10 4.25 -7.78
CA PRO A 116 2.75 5.50 -7.44
C PRO A 116 2.07 6.70 -8.10
N GLY A 117 2.27 7.88 -7.52
CA GLY A 117 1.87 9.14 -8.14
C GLY A 117 2.92 9.65 -9.14
N THR A 118 2.56 10.68 -9.91
CA THR A 118 3.48 11.30 -10.88
C THR A 118 4.79 11.79 -10.26
N TRP A 119 4.71 12.24 -9.01
CA TRP A 119 5.81 12.85 -8.28
C TRP A 119 6.86 11.86 -7.79
N GLU A 120 6.43 10.69 -7.32
CA GLU A 120 7.33 9.63 -6.86
C GLU A 120 8.13 9.06 -8.01
N ALA A 121 7.48 8.96 -9.17
CA ALA A 121 8.13 8.54 -10.39
C ALA A 121 9.27 9.52 -10.75
N VAL A 122 9.03 10.85 -10.65
CA VAL A 122 10.01 11.92 -10.98
C VAL A 122 11.14 12.06 -9.93
N ALA A 123 10.86 11.77 -8.66
CA ALA A 123 11.88 11.75 -7.60
C ALA A 123 12.80 10.52 -7.68
N ALA A 124 12.25 9.32 -7.94
CA ALA A 124 13.01 8.09 -8.16
C ALA A 124 13.91 8.17 -9.42
N ALA A 125 13.48 9.00 -10.34
CA ALA A 125 14.08 9.29 -11.61
C ALA A 125 15.37 10.12 -11.52
N ASN A 126 15.31 11.26 -10.83
CA ASN A 126 16.41 12.22 -10.77
C ASN A 126 17.59 11.81 -9.86
N ALA A 127 17.64 10.57 -9.34
CA ALA A 127 18.72 10.08 -8.49
C ALA A 127 19.07 8.59 -8.75
N ASN A 128 20.06 8.37 -9.62
CA ASN A 128 21.06 7.28 -9.61
C ASN A 128 20.55 5.83 -9.36
N PRO A 129 20.70 4.88 -10.31
CA PRO A 129 20.42 3.45 -10.08
C PRO A 129 21.46 2.89 -9.10
N GLY A 130 21.16 2.97 -7.81
CA GLY A 130 22.06 2.64 -6.69
C GLY A 130 22.05 3.62 -5.52
N GLY A 131 21.15 4.61 -5.47
CA GLY A 131 21.24 5.72 -4.51
C GLY A 131 19.94 6.23 -3.90
N ILE A 132 18.97 5.36 -3.57
CA ILE A 132 17.99 5.69 -2.52
C ILE A 132 18.77 5.67 -1.20
N SER A 133 19.07 6.84 -0.61
CA SER A 133 19.58 6.85 0.77
C SER A 133 18.43 6.43 1.69
N PRO A 134 18.55 5.38 2.52
CA PRO A 134 17.48 4.86 3.37
C PRO A 134 16.95 5.83 4.44
N SER A 135 17.47 7.06 4.49
CA SER A 135 17.19 8.07 5.52
C SER A 135 16.18 9.14 5.12
N ASP A 136 15.85 9.29 3.84
CA ASP A 136 15.04 10.41 3.37
C ASP A 136 13.62 9.92 3.05
N PRO A 137 12.56 10.44 3.72
CA PRO A 137 11.18 10.02 3.52
C PRO A 137 10.59 10.63 2.23
N ILE A 138 11.25 10.41 1.09
CA ILE A 138 10.83 10.90 -0.21
C ILE A 138 10.49 9.71 -1.12
N GLY A 139 9.39 9.06 -0.72
CA GLY A 139 8.58 8.14 -1.49
C GLY A 139 7.30 7.95 -0.68
N MET A 140 6.23 8.66 -1.02
CA MET A 140 4.97 8.70 -0.26
C MET A 140 4.42 7.31 0.04
N LEU A 141 4.55 6.37 -0.88
CA LEU A 141 4.15 4.98 -0.67
C LEU A 141 5.23 4.18 0.04
N THR A 142 6.52 4.50 -0.12
CA THR A 142 7.61 3.83 0.63
C THR A 142 7.54 4.04 2.13
N GLY A 143 7.03 5.18 2.59
CA GLY A 143 6.77 5.41 4.01
C GLY A 143 5.72 4.45 4.59
N ILE A 144 4.87 3.86 3.73
CA ILE A 144 3.94 2.79 4.11
C ILE A 144 4.59 1.43 3.89
N THR A 145 5.09 1.15 2.69
CA THR A 145 5.55 -0.19 2.30
C THR A 145 6.78 -0.65 3.09
N ASN A 146 7.72 0.24 3.44
CA ASN A 146 8.87 -0.10 4.29
C ASN A 146 8.46 -0.40 5.74
N ALA A 147 7.30 0.11 6.18
CA ALA A 147 6.77 -0.13 7.52
C ALA A 147 5.93 -1.40 7.59
N LEU A 148 5.57 -2.03 6.46
CA LEU A 148 4.78 -3.26 6.45
C LEU A 148 5.62 -4.45 6.87
N ASP A 149 5.02 -5.33 7.65
CA ASP A 149 5.65 -6.58 8.05
C ASP A 149 5.68 -7.55 6.84
N PRO A 150 6.89 -7.88 6.31
CA PRO A 150 7.05 -8.71 5.12
C PRO A 150 6.61 -10.16 5.35
N GLN A 151 6.32 -10.55 6.58
CA GLN A 151 5.72 -11.83 6.91
C GLN A 151 4.28 -11.95 6.39
N TRP A 152 3.54 -10.83 6.28
CA TRP A 152 2.12 -10.83 5.91
C TRP A 152 1.84 -10.24 4.53
N PHE A 153 2.75 -9.43 4.01
CA PHE A 153 2.57 -8.68 2.76
C PHE A 153 3.64 -9.01 1.74
N ASP A 154 3.21 -9.19 0.49
CA ASP A 154 4.06 -9.06 -0.70
C ASP A 154 3.66 -7.76 -1.41
N ILE A 155 4.65 -6.93 -1.72
CA ILE A 155 4.44 -5.62 -2.32
C ILE A 155 4.73 -5.70 -3.82
N GLU A 156 3.82 -5.19 -4.64
CA GLU A 156 4.01 -5.09 -6.08
C GLU A 156 3.72 -3.68 -6.56
N TYR A 157 4.74 -3.02 -7.10
CA TYR A 157 4.59 -1.69 -7.69
C TYR A 157 4.06 -1.83 -9.10
N VAL A 158 2.95 -1.14 -9.37
CA VAL A 158 2.32 -1.11 -10.69
C VAL A 158 3.18 -0.27 -11.62
N ASN A 159 3.73 -0.91 -12.65
CA ASN A 159 4.56 -0.24 -13.64
C ASN A 159 3.67 0.35 -14.73
N TYR A 160 3.47 1.66 -14.67
CA TYR A 160 2.73 2.42 -15.67
C TYR A 160 3.43 3.78 -15.83
N PRO A 161 3.08 4.58 -16.86
CA PRO A 161 3.81 5.82 -17.14
C PRO A 161 3.91 6.77 -15.95
N ALA A 162 2.92 6.75 -15.04
CA ALA A 162 2.88 7.60 -13.84
C ALA A 162 3.28 9.04 -14.18
N SER A 163 2.77 9.55 -15.30
CA SER A 163 3.26 10.77 -15.89
C SER A 163 2.11 11.76 -16.01
N PHE A 164 2.42 13.02 -15.79
CA PHE A 164 1.81 14.09 -16.58
C PHE A 164 2.55 14.21 -17.93
N GLY A 165 3.78 13.65 -18.00
CA GLY A 165 4.84 13.83 -19.00
C GLY A 165 6.11 14.32 -18.28
N PRO A 166 7.31 14.20 -18.87
CA PRO A 166 8.20 13.07 -18.61
C PRO A 166 8.66 12.87 -17.14
N VAL A 167 8.94 11.61 -16.81
CA VAL A 167 9.52 11.13 -15.56
C VAL A 167 10.99 10.75 -15.80
N PRO A 168 11.99 11.42 -15.19
CA PRO A 168 13.40 11.16 -15.52
C PRO A 168 13.99 9.82 -15.02
N GLY A 169 13.41 8.63 -15.25
CA GLY A 169 14.00 7.36 -14.74
C GLY A 169 13.03 6.22 -14.45
N GLY A 170 11.74 6.41 -14.73
CA GLY A 170 11.04 5.41 -15.53
C GLY A 170 11.57 5.59 -16.95
N GLY A 171 12.68 4.90 -17.26
CA GLY A 171 13.62 5.29 -18.32
C GLY A 171 12.96 5.96 -19.51
N ASP A 172 13.48 7.11 -19.94
CA ASP A 172 12.93 7.93 -21.03
C ASP A 172 12.47 7.10 -22.24
N ALA A 173 13.10 5.95 -22.49
CA ALA A 173 12.68 4.92 -23.44
C ALA A 173 11.20 4.47 -23.35
N LEU A 174 10.61 4.26 -22.17
CA LEU A 174 9.21 3.83 -22.04
C LEU A 174 8.24 4.99 -22.35
N LEU A 175 8.54 6.20 -21.87
CA LEU A 175 7.72 7.37 -22.14
C LEU A 175 7.85 7.84 -23.59
N ASP A 176 9.04 7.75 -24.18
CA ASP A 176 9.28 8.01 -25.60
C ASP A 176 8.63 6.93 -26.48
N ALA A 177 8.65 5.64 -26.08
CA ALA A 177 7.94 4.56 -26.77
C ALA A 177 6.41 4.73 -26.73
N LEU A 178 5.87 5.35 -25.67
CA LEU A 178 4.45 5.62 -25.49
C LEU A 178 4.04 7.03 -25.95
N GLY A 179 4.95 7.81 -26.52
CA GLY A 179 4.65 9.14 -27.07
C GLY A 179 4.28 10.20 -26.04
N ARG A 180 4.74 10.05 -24.79
CA ARG A 180 4.52 11.00 -23.67
C ARG A 180 3.02 11.27 -23.42
N PRO A 181 2.30 10.28 -22.87
CA PRO A 181 0.85 10.34 -22.73
C PRO A 181 0.38 11.50 -21.84
N SER A 182 -0.84 12.00 -22.09
CA SER A 182 -1.52 12.93 -21.18
C SER A 182 -1.80 12.28 -19.83
N TYR A 183 -2.16 13.08 -18.81
CA TYR A 183 -2.58 12.55 -17.51
C TYR A 183 -3.68 11.50 -17.65
N ARG A 184 -4.71 11.78 -18.45
CA ARG A 184 -5.84 10.87 -18.66
C ARG A 184 -5.36 9.55 -19.27
N ALA A 185 -4.55 9.61 -20.32
CA ALA A 185 -4.00 8.42 -20.96
C ALA A 185 -3.09 7.62 -20.01
N SER A 186 -2.23 8.28 -19.24
CA SER A 186 -1.38 7.66 -18.21
C SER A 186 -2.23 6.95 -17.14
N ARG A 187 -3.25 7.63 -16.60
CA ARG A 187 -4.19 7.03 -15.64
C ARG A 187 -4.88 5.81 -16.21
N ASP A 188 -5.38 5.88 -17.44
CA ASP A 188 -6.12 4.77 -18.06
C ASP A 188 -5.20 3.56 -18.32
N MET A 189 -3.93 3.79 -18.66
CA MET A 189 -2.90 2.73 -18.69
C MET A 189 -2.66 2.12 -17.30
N GLY A 190 -2.62 2.93 -16.25
CA GLY A 190 -2.51 2.45 -14.87
C GLY A 190 -3.69 1.57 -14.45
N ILE A 191 -4.91 1.95 -14.83
CA ILE A 191 -6.12 1.14 -14.62
C ILE A 191 -6.03 -0.19 -15.35
N ALA A 192 -5.62 -0.17 -16.62
CA ALA A 192 -5.48 -1.38 -17.42
C ALA A 192 -4.44 -2.34 -16.84
N GLU A 193 -3.28 -1.83 -16.43
CA GLU A 193 -2.22 -2.66 -15.85
C GLU A 193 -2.61 -3.21 -14.48
N LEU A 194 -3.16 -2.38 -13.58
CA LEU A 194 -3.64 -2.85 -12.29
C LEU A 194 -4.75 -3.91 -12.46
N THR A 195 -5.66 -3.72 -13.41
CA THR A 195 -6.70 -4.72 -13.75
C THR A 195 -6.09 -6.04 -14.22
N ARG A 196 -5.07 -5.99 -15.08
CA ARG A 196 -4.35 -7.18 -15.55
C ARG A 196 -3.68 -7.92 -14.39
N LEU A 197 -3.00 -7.18 -13.50
CA LEU A 197 -2.33 -7.73 -12.32
C LEU A 197 -3.30 -8.37 -11.33
N ILE A 198 -4.42 -7.70 -11.05
CA ILE A 198 -5.49 -8.26 -10.23
C ILE A 198 -5.96 -9.58 -10.83
N ASN A 199 -6.35 -9.60 -12.10
CA ASN A 199 -6.86 -10.80 -12.77
C ASN A 199 -5.87 -11.97 -12.80
N ALA A 200 -4.56 -11.70 -12.81
CA ALA A 200 -3.51 -12.71 -12.77
C ALA A 200 -3.17 -13.19 -11.34
N HIS A 201 -3.54 -12.43 -10.31
CA HIS A 201 -3.22 -12.75 -8.91
C HIS A 201 -4.29 -13.61 -8.25
N GLU A 202 -3.88 -14.73 -7.66
CA GLU A 202 -4.73 -15.58 -6.84
C GLU A 202 -4.65 -15.19 -5.37
N GLY A 203 -5.79 -15.20 -4.68
CA GLY A 203 -5.88 -14.88 -3.27
C GLY A 203 -6.11 -13.39 -3.00
N THR A 204 -5.98 -13.02 -1.73
CA THR A 204 -6.33 -11.68 -1.25
C THR A 204 -5.33 -10.62 -1.66
N PHE A 205 -5.83 -9.41 -1.85
CA PHE A 205 -5.00 -8.24 -2.15
C PHE A 205 -5.55 -6.96 -1.52
N GLY A 206 -4.72 -5.92 -1.52
CA GLY A 206 -5.12 -4.54 -1.25
C GLY A 206 -4.56 -3.60 -2.32
N LEU A 207 -5.15 -2.42 -2.40
CA LEU A 207 -4.73 -1.35 -3.31
C LEU A 207 -4.18 -0.18 -2.49
N LEU A 208 -3.02 0.34 -2.87
CA LEU A 208 -2.41 1.53 -2.28
C LEU A 208 -2.04 2.50 -3.40
N GLY A 209 -2.62 3.70 -3.41
CA GLY A 209 -2.37 4.68 -4.47
C GLY A 209 -2.13 6.07 -3.92
N TYR A 210 -1.30 6.86 -4.61
CA TYR A 210 -1.04 8.27 -4.28
C TYR A 210 -1.24 9.17 -5.50
N SER A 211 -1.91 10.32 -5.34
CA SER A 211 -2.13 11.32 -6.41
C SER A 211 -2.78 10.69 -7.65
N GLN A 212 -2.12 10.68 -8.83
CA GLN A 212 -2.59 9.95 -10.01
C GLN A 212 -2.84 8.46 -9.73
N GLY A 213 -1.94 7.81 -8.98
CA GLY A 213 -2.14 6.43 -8.53
C GLY A 213 -3.30 6.29 -7.54
N GLY A 214 -3.58 7.34 -6.75
CA GLY A 214 -4.79 7.48 -5.96
C GLY A 214 -6.05 7.44 -6.82
N ALA A 215 -6.02 8.11 -7.98
CA ALA A 215 -7.11 8.05 -8.95
C ALA A 215 -7.29 6.63 -9.53
N VAL A 216 -6.18 5.99 -9.91
CA VAL A 216 -6.19 4.61 -10.45
C VAL A 216 -6.81 3.64 -9.45
N VAL A 217 -6.36 3.63 -8.18
CA VAL A 217 -6.91 2.70 -7.17
C VAL A 217 -8.35 3.03 -6.80
N SER A 218 -8.76 4.31 -6.81
CA SER A 218 -10.16 4.68 -6.58
C SER A 218 -11.08 4.18 -7.71
N LEU A 219 -10.66 4.33 -8.96
CA LEU A 219 -11.45 3.90 -10.11
C LEU A 219 -11.50 2.37 -10.23
N VAL A 220 -10.37 1.68 -10.03
CA VAL A 220 -10.34 0.21 -9.97
C VAL A 220 -11.15 -0.30 -8.78
N GLY A 221 -11.05 0.35 -7.62
CA GLY A 221 -11.86 0.02 -6.45
C GLY A 221 -13.37 0.13 -6.72
N ARG A 222 -13.82 1.16 -7.46
CA ARG A 222 -15.21 1.27 -7.94
C ARG A 222 -15.60 0.06 -8.81
N GLU A 223 -14.73 -0.35 -9.72
CA GLU A 223 -14.97 -1.53 -10.56
C GLU A 223 -15.05 -2.83 -9.73
N ILE A 224 -14.30 -2.94 -8.63
CA ILE A 224 -14.37 -4.09 -7.72
C ILE A 224 -15.68 -4.07 -6.91
N VAL A 225 -16.14 -2.90 -6.46
CA VAL A 225 -17.36 -2.77 -5.66
C VAL A 225 -18.60 -3.10 -6.47
N SER A 226 -18.74 -2.46 -7.63
CA SER A 226 -19.99 -2.47 -8.41
C SER A 226 -19.81 -2.57 -9.93
N GLY A 227 -18.58 -2.69 -10.44
CA GLY A 227 -18.32 -2.76 -11.89
C GLY A 227 -17.82 -4.11 -12.38
N SER A 228 -16.90 -4.05 -13.35
CA SER A 228 -16.36 -5.19 -14.11
C SER A 228 -15.50 -6.16 -13.29
N LEU A 229 -15.02 -5.75 -12.11
CA LEU A 229 -14.18 -6.55 -11.22
C LEU A 229 -14.93 -7.08 -9.98
N GLN A 230 -16.26 -7.07 -9.99
CA GLN A 230 -17.08 -7.58 -8.87
C GLN A 230 -16.76 -9.02 -8.46
N SER A 231 -16.30 -9.88 -9.39
CA SER A 231 -15.87 -11.25 -9.08
C SER A 231 -14.68 -11.28 -8.11
N ARG A 232 -13.88 -10.22 -8.05
CA ARG A 232 -12.71 -10.07 -7.17
C ARG A 232 -13.02 -9.32 -5.88
N ARG A 233 -14.27 -8.91 -5.66
CA ARG A 233 -14.71 -8.19 -4.46
C ARG A 233 -14.45 -8.95 -3.16
N GLY A 234 -14.51 -10.28 -3.19
CA GLY A 234 -14.21 -11.13 -2.04
C GLY A 234 -12.72 -11.18 -1.67
N ASP A 235 -11.84 -10.83 -2.61
CA ASP A 235 -10.38 -10.91 -2.46
C ASP A 235 -9.76 -9.57 -2.06
N CYS A 236 -10.34 -8.46 -2.53
CA CYS A 236 -9.90 -7.11 -2.20
C CYS A 236 -10.25 -6.78 -0.75
N ARG A 237 -9.24 -6.67 0.12
CA ARG A 237 -9.42 -6.37 1.55
C ARG A 237 -9.41 -4.88 1.84
N TRP A 238 -8.53 -4.13 1.17
CA TRP A 238 -8.28 -2.73 1.47
C TRP A 238 -8.10 -1.88 0.22
N VAL A 239 -8.60 -0.65 0.25
CA VAL A 239 -8.23 0.41 -0.68
C VAL A 239 -7.75 1.60 0.11
N HIS A 240 -6.48 1.96 -0.03
CA HIS A 240 -5.88 3.13 0.60
C HIS A 240 -5.49 4.11 -0.51
N ALA A 241 -6.26 5.19 -0.68
CA ALA A 241 -5.99 6.21 -1.69
C ALA A 241 -5.58 7.51 -0.99
N LEU A 242 -4.38 8.01 -1.32
CA LEU A 242 -3.85 9.25 -0.82
C LEU A 242 -3.98 10.33 -1.90
N ALA A 243 -4.51 11.50 -1.52
CA ALA A 243 -4.71 12.62 -2.44
C ALA A 243 -5.51 12.26 -3.70
N SER A 244 -6.50 11.36 -3.58
CA SER A 244 -7.29 10.94 -4.74
C SER A 244 -8.16 12.09 -5.26
N PRO A 245 -8.15 12.39 -6.57
CA PRO A 245 -9.06 13.35 -7.17
C PRO A 245 -10.51 12.89 -7.18
N HIS A 246 -10.78 11.62 -6.83
CA HIS A 246 -12.11 11.01 -6.73
C HIS A 246 -12.59 10.89 -5.28
N ARG A 247 -11.91 11.54 -4.33
CA ARG A 247 -12.27 11.49 -2.92
C ARG A 247 -13.69 12.02 -2.65
N GLY A 248 -14.46 11.31 -1.83
CA GLY A 248 -15.77 11.75 -1.34
C GLY A 248 -15.74 13.02 -0.46
N LEU A 249 -16.86 13.75 -0.43
CA LEU A 249 -17.05 14.93 0.43
C LEU A 249 -17.06 14.56 1.92
N GLY A 250 -16.51 15.41 2.78
CA GLY A 250 -16.67 15.28 4.23
C GLY A 250 -15.72 14.24 4.84
N ARG A 251 -16.25 13.31 5.64
CA ARG A 251 -15.47 12.20 6.23
C ARG A 251 -15.68 10.94 5.40
N THR A 252 -14.61 10.37 4.85
CA THR A 252 -14.66 9.20 3.95
C THR A 252 -14.35 7.87 4.61
N PHE A 253 -13.82 7.87 5.83
CA PHE A 253 -13.58 6.64 6.59
C PHE A 253 -13.75 6.88 8.09
N HIS A 254 -13.96 5.79 8.84
CA HIS A 254 -14.20 5.84 10.28
C HIS A 254 -13.01 6.49 11.01
N LEU A 255 -13.30 7.46 11.88
CA LEU A 255 -12.31 8.25 12.62
C LEU A 255 -11.33 9.09 11.76
N GLY A 256 -11.53 9.16 10.44
CA GLY A 256 -10.80 10.08 9.58
C GLY A 256 -11.14 11.55 9.84
N ASN A 257 -10.33 12.46 9.29
CA ASN A 257 -10.71 13.87 9.24
C ASN A 257 -12.01 14.07 8.44
N SER A 258 -12.65 15.19 8.72
CA SER A 258 -13.77 15.69 7.91
C SER A 258 -13.30 16.95 7.22
N LEU A 259 -13.19 16.89 5.89
CA LEU A 259 -12.80 18.06 5.10
C LEU A 259 -14.02 18.76 4.52
N ALA A 260 -13.90 20.07 4.28
CA ALA A 260 -15.02 20.90 3.82
C ALA A 260 -15.45 20.58 2.39
N PHE A 261 -14.55 20.02 1.57
CA PHE A 261 -14.78 19.80 0.16
C PHE A 261 -14.44 18.36 -0.28
N GLN A 262 -14.47 18.15 -1.59
CA GLN A 262 -14.33 16.85 -2.25
C GLN A 262 -13.12 16.79 -3.19
N GLY A 263 -12.91 15.64 -3.83
CA GLY A 263 -11.94 15.49 -4.90
C GLY A 263 -12.21 16.43 -6.09
N ILE A 264 -11.12 16.95 -6.67
CA ILE A 264 -11.15 17.95 -7.75
C ILE A 264 -11.81 17.45 -9.04
N SER A 265 -11.87 16.13 -9.26
CA SER A 265 -12.50 15.56 -10.46
C SER A 265 -14.01 15.81 -10.50
N GLY A 266 -14.66 15.93 -9.34
CA GLY A 266 -16.11 15.92 -9.19
C GLY A 266 -16.77 14.56 -9.47
N ASP A 267 -16.03 13.54 -9.90
CA ASP A 267 -16.48 12.15 -10.04
C ASP A 267 -16.10 11.36 -8.78
N ASN A 268 -16.79 11.65 -7.67
CA ASN A 268 -16.40 11.13 -6.37
C ASN A 268 -16.83 9.66 -6.17
N ILE A 269 -15.98 8.87 -5.51
CA ILE A 269 -16.33 7.53 -5.03
C ILE A 269 -17.02 7.66 -3.67
N THR A 270 -18.30 7.27 -3.61
CA THR A 270 -19.10 7.27 -2.37
C THR A 270 -19.58 5.87 -1.98
N GLU A 271 -19.67 4.95 -2.94
CA GLU A 271 -19.97 3.53 -2.70
C GLU A 271 -18.67 2.74 -2.53
N THR A 272 -18.25 2.54 -1.29
CA THR A 272 -16.99 1.86 -0.96
C THR A 272 -17.17 0.48 -0.31
N HIS A 273 -18.36 0.20 0.23
CA HIS A 273 -18.66 -1.08 0.85
C HIS A 273 -18.72 -2.23 -0.17
N PRO A 274 -18.33 -3.46 0.22
CA PRO A 274 -17.91 -3.89 1.56
C PRO A 274 -16.40 -3.75 1.83
N ILE A 275 -15.65 -3.10 0.93
CA ILE A 275 -14.19 -2.98 1.04
C ILE A 275 -13.85 -1.97 2.12
N ASP A 276 -12.81 -2.26 2.91
CA ASP A 276 -12.31 -1.29 3.87
C ASP A 276 -11.50 -0.21 3.13
N TRP A 277 -12.05 1.01 3.10
CA TRP A 277 -11.65 2.05 2.16
C TRP A 277 -11.22 3.32 2.89
N PHE A 278 -10.03 3.80 2.59
CA PHE A 278 -9.41 4.97 3.20
C PHE A 278 -8.97 5.97 2.14
N ASP A 279 -9.78 7.01 1.94
CA ASP A 279 -9.39 8.18 1.15
C ASP A 279 -8.74 9.23 2.06
N TYR A 280 -7.42 9.20 2.13
CA TYR A 280 -6.60 10.15 2.89
C TYR A 280 -6.42 11.45 2.11
N CYS A 281 -6.68 12.58 2.76
CA CYS A 281 -6.42 13.90 2.20
C CYS A 281 -6.03 14.89 3.31
N LEU A 282 -5.08 15.77 3.04
CA LEU A 282 -4.71 16.85 3.93
C LEU A 282 -5.58 18.09 3.70
N PRO A 283 -5.89 18.88 4.74
CA PRO A 283 -6.46 20.20 4.55
C PRO A 283 -5.60 21.04 3.59
N GLY A 284 -6.25 21.69 2.63
CA GLY A 284 -5.58 22.52 1.62
C GLY A 284 -5.03 21.77 0.41
N ASP A 285 -4.99 20.42 0.40
CA ASP A 285 -4.63 19.67 -0.80
C ASP A 285 -5.78 19.71 -1.80
N ILE A 286 -5.63 20.56 -2.82
CA ILE A 286 -6.69 20.84 -3.80
C ILE A 286 -7.08 19.59 -4.61
N TYR A 287 -6.23 18.57 -4.72
CA TYR A 287 -6.59 17.37 -5.47
C TYR A 287 -7.69 16.57 -4.77
N GLY A 288 -7.59 16.39 -3.44
CA GLY A 288 -8.59 15.65 -2.66
C GLY A 288 -9.58 16.53 -1.88
N ASN A 289 -9.43 17.86 -1.91
CA ASN A 289 -10.24 18.81 -1.15
C ASN A 289 -10.38 20.16 -1.89
N ALA A 290 -10.98 20.13 -3.07
CA ALA A 290 -11.30 21.31 -3.88
C ALA A 290 -12.77 21.73 -3.78
N ASP A 291 -12.99 23.03 -3.60
CA ASP A 291 -14.30 23.64 -3.76
C ASP A 291 -14.65 23.78 -5.25
N ILE A 292 -15.15 22.70 -5.86
CA ILE A 292 -15.48 22.67 -7.29
C ILE A 292 -16.69 23.53 -7.66
N ALA A 293 -17.47 23.99 -6.68
CA ALA A 293 -18.65 24.83 -6.89
C ALA A 293 -18.31 26.32 -6.78
N GLY A 294 -17.51 26.70 -5.78
CA GLY A 294 -17.07 28.07 -5.50
C GLY A 294 -15.78 28.51 -6.20
N THR A 295 -15.09 27.61 -6.92
CA THR A 295 -13.85 27.93 -7.65
C THR A 295 -13.87 27.37 -9.07
N TYR A 296 -12.87 27.72 -9.88
CA TYR A 296 -12.61 27.17 -11.21
C TYR A 296 -11.60 26.00 -11.18
N LEU A 297 -11.27 25.46 -10.01
CA LEU A 297 -10.28 24.39 -9.86
C LEU A 297 -10.63 23.15 -10.69
N LYS A 298 -11.90 22.75 -10.73
CA LYS A 298 -12.34 21.61 -11.55
C LYS A 298 -12.15 21.88 -13.05
N GLN A 299 -12.53 23.05 -13.53
CA GLN A 299 -12.37 23.42 -14.95
C GLN A 299 -10.88 23.42 -15.33
N ALA A 300 -10.03 24.01 -14.48
CA ALA A 300 -8.59 23.97 -14.67
C ALA A 300 -8.04 22.54 -14.68
N TYR A 301 -8.54 21.67 -13.78
CA TYR A 301 -8.19 20.25 -13.76
C TYR A 301 -8.65 19.52 -15.04
N ASP A 302 -9.90 19.69 -15.48
CA ASP A 302 -10.42 19.04 -16.69
C ASP A 302 -9.57 19.41 -17.90
N ILE A 303 -9.22 20.70 -18.05
CA ILE A 303 -8.32 21.21 -19.10
C ILE A 303 -6.94 20.56 -18.97
N ALA A 304 -6.31 20.66 -17.79
CA ALA A 304 -4.98 20.15 -17.52
C ALA A 304 -4.83 18.66 -17.83
N THR A 305 -5.85 17.85 -17.51
CA THR A 305 -5.76 16.39 -17.64
C THR A 305 -5.72 15.88 -19.08
N GLU A 306 -6.11 16.72 -20.05
CA GLU A 306 -6.05 16.41 -21.48
C GLU A 306 -4.66 16.67 -22.09
N PHE A 307 -3.83 17.48 -21.45
CA PHE A 307 -2.50 17.83 -21.97
C PHE A 307 -1.40 16.90 -21.45
N THR A 308 -0.36 16.75 -22.27
CA THR A 308 0.95 16.25 -21.83
C THR A 308 1.68 17.40 -21.15
N LEU A 309 2.02 17.23 -19.89
CA LEU A 309 2.59 18.25 -19.02
C LEU A 309 3.87 17.73 -18.38
N THR A 310 4.95 18.49 -18.48
CA THR A 310 6.28 18.03 -18.04
C THR A 310 6.49 18.20 -16.52
N ASP A 311 5.81 19.16 -15.90
CA ASP A 311 5.90 19.45 -14.47
C ASP A 311 4.52 19.86 -13.92
N PRO A 312 3.93 19.07 -13.01
CA PRO A 312 2.64 19.39 -12.39
C PRO A 312 2.67 20.63 -11.47
N VAL A 313 3.82 21.08 -10.96
CA VAL A 313 3.94 22.33 -10.19
C VAL A 313 3.96 23.53 -11.10
N ALA A 314 4.83 23.52 -12.11
CA ALA A 314 4.87 24.57 -13.12
C ALA A 314 3.51 24.74 -13.82
N MET A 315 2.75 23.65 -13.96
CA MET A 315 1.37 23.73 -14.44
C MET A 315 0.47 24.51 -13.48
N ILE A 316 0.47 24.21 -12.19
CA ILE A 316 -0.37 24.92 -11.20
C ILE A 316 0.03 26.40 -11.12
N ILE A 317 1.33 26.69 -11.18
CA ILE A 317 1.85 28.05 -11.25
C ILE A 317 1.36 28.74 -12.52
N GLY A 318 1.48 28.11 -13.69
CA GLY A 318 0.99 28.64 -14.95
C GLY A 318 -0.52 28.85 -14.97
N ILE A 319 -1.31 27.95 -14.36
CA ILE A 319 -2.75 28.13 -14.16
C ILE A 319 -3.01 29.37 -13.30
N ALA A 320 -2.30 29.54 -12.19
CA ALA A 320 -2.46 30.68 -11.30
C ALA A 320 -2.09 32.01 -11.98
N GLU A 321 -1.01 32.03 -12.77
CA GLU A 321 -0.51 33.20 -13.49
C GLU A 321 -1.40 33.59 -14.68
N HIS A 322 -1.94 32.60 -15.41
CA HIS A 322 -2.77 32.82 -16.60
C HIS A 322 -4.27 32.75 -16.34
N LEU A 323 -4.71 32.66 -15.09
CA LEU A 323 -6.12 32.52 -14.75
C LEU A 323 -6.99 33.65 -15.34
N VAL A 324 -6.48 34.87 -15.33
CA VAL A 324 -7.14 36.05 -15.91
C VAL A 324 -7.18 35.97 -17.44
N ASP A 325 -6.10 35.50 -18.07
CA ASP A 325 -6.04 35.32 -19.53
C ASP A 325 -7.05 34.26 -19.99
N TRP A 326 -7.20 33.18 -19.21
CA TRP A 326 -8.18 32.12 -19.45
C TRP A 326 -9.62 32.59 -19.24
N ALA A 327 -9.85 33.42 -18.23
CA ALA A 327 -11.13 34.09 -18.04
C ALA A 327 -11.47 34.96 -19.27
N ASN A 328 -10.48 35.69 -19.80
CA ASN A 328 -10.66 36.55 -20.98
C ASN A 328 -10.79 35.78 -22.30
N SER A 329 -10.22 34.58 -22.40
CA SER A 329 -10.31 33.74 -23.60
C SER A 329 -11.64 32.99 -23.73
N GLY A 330 -12.44 32.97 -22.65
CA GLY A 330 -13.72 32.24 -22.58
C GLY A 330 -13.56 30.74 -22.32
N ILE A 331 -12.33 30.23 -22.14
CA ILE A 331 -12.07 28.80 -21.92
C ILE A 331 -12.67 28.28 -20.59
N LEU A 332 -12.88 29.17 -19.62
CA LEU A 332 -13.50 28.85 -18.33
C LEU A 332 -15.04 28.89 -18.36
N GLY A 333 -15.63 29.24 -19.51
CA GLY A 333 -17.05 29.56 -19.62
C GLY A 333 -17.41 30.91 -18.96
N PRO A 334 -18.66 31.11 -18.52
CA PRO A 334 -19.07 32.35 -17.85
C PRO A 334 -18.22 32.63 -16.61
N VAL A 335 -17.62 33.83 -16.58
CA VAL A 335 -16.70 34.25 -15.50
C VAL A 335 -17.47 34.95 -14.39
N ASP A 336 -17.35 34.42 -13.18
CA ASP A 336 -17.80 35.04 -11.94
C ASP A 336 -16.57 35.62 -11.19
N PRO A 337 -16.53 36.93 -10.92
CA PRO A 337 -15.38 37.56 -10.26
C PRO A 337 -15.08 37.01 -8.85
N ALA A 338 -16.10 36.58 -8.10
CA ALA A 338 -15.90 36.01 -6.77
C ALA A 338 -15.32 34.59 -6.86
N ARG A 339 -15.79 33.76 -7.80
CA ARG A 339 -15.18 32.45 -8.07
C ARG A 339 -13.74 32.59 -8.56
N LEU A 340 -13.45 33.57 -9.42
CA LEU A 340 -12.11 33.84 -9.93
C LEU A 340 -11.15 34.19 -8.78
N PHE A 341 -11.58 35.10 -7.90
CA PHE A 341 -10.82 35.46 -6.70
C PHE A 341 -10.61 34.28 -5.76
N ALA A 342 -11.67 33.50 -5.47
CA ALA A 342 -11.59 32.31 -4.63
C ALA A 342 -10.63 31.25 -5.21
N THR A 343 -10.60 31.11 -6.54
CA THR A 343 -9.66 30.22 -7.24
C THR A 343 -8.22 30.66 -7.05
N ALA A 344 -7.93 31.96 -7.27
CA ALA A 344 -6.60 32.51 -7.07
C ALA A 344 -6.11 32.33 -5.62
N VAL A 345 -6.99 32.54 -4.63
CA VAL A 345 -6.69 32.32 -3.21
C VAL A 345 -6.40 30.84 -2.93
N ALA A 346 -7.20 29.92 -3.47
CA ALA A 346 -6.99 28.47 -3.29
C ALA A 346 -5.65 28.01 -3.88
N LEU A 347 -5.32 28.43 -5.11
CA LEU A 347 -4.05 28.10 -5.76
C LEU A 347 -2.85 28.71 -5.00
N THR A 348 -2.98 29.96 -4.54
CA THR A 348 -1.93 30.64 -3.76
C THR A 348 -1.66 29.90 -2.44
N ASN A 349 -2.71 29.53 -1.71
CA ASN A 349 -2.56 28.78 -0.45
C ASN A 349 -1.94 27.40 -0.71
N PHE A 350 -2.38 26.71 -1.76
CA PHE A 350 -1.80 25.42 -2.15
C PHE A 350 -0.31 25.53 -2.49
N LEU A 351 0.10 26.52 -3.29
CA LEU A 351 1.50 26.72 -3.66
C LEU A 351 2.37 27.15 -2.47
N ARG A 352 1.82 27.96 -1.55
CA ARG A 352 2.55 28.42 -0.35
C ARG A 352 2.85 27.27 0.61
N ASP A 353 1.83 26.48 0.93
CA ASP A 353 1.88 25.50 2.01
C ASP A 353 2.24 24.10 1.50
N PHE A 354 1.97 23.85 0.22
CA PHE A 354 2.25 22.64 -0.53
C PHE A 354 1.89 21.33 0.20
N PRO A 355 0.64 21.15 0.67
CA PRO A 355 0.25 19.97 1.46
C PRO A 355 0.39 18.64 0.71
N HIS A 356 0.43 18.66 -0.62
CA HIS A 356 0.45 17.45 -1.46
C HIS A 356 1.68 16.56 -1.22
N ASP A 357 2.79 17.13 -0.72
CA ASP A 357 4.02 16.40 -0.36
C ASP A 357 4.19 16.17 1.16
N LYS A 358 3.16 16.46 1.98
CA LYS A 358 3.26 16.41 3.46
C LYS A 358 2.54 15.25 4.14
N TYR A 359 2.04 14.25 3.40
CA TYR A 359 1.31 13.10 3.96
C TYR A 359 2.09 12.24 4.96
N GLY A 360 3.43 12.33 4.97
CA GLY A 360 4.31 11.68 5.95
C GLY A 360 4.68 12.53 7.16
N ILE A 361 4.33 13.82 7.16
CA ILE A 361 4.78 14.80 8.17
C ILE A 361 3.60 15.47 8.86
N TRP A 362 2.55 15.80 8.11
CA TRP A 362 1.36 16.45 8.63
C TRP A 362 0.32 15.43 9.05
N ASP A 363 -0.29 15.73 10.18
CA ASP A 363 -1.36 14.93 10.75
C ASP A 363 -2.64 15.07 9.93
N ILE A 364 -3.21 13.92 9.54
CA ILE A 364 -4.58 13.88 9.05
C ILE A 364 -5.57 13.75 10.21
N ILE A 365 -5.13 13.18 11.33
CA ILE A 365 -5.85 13.05 12.59
C ILE A 365 -4.83 13.28 13.71
N PRO A 366 -5.25 13.69 14.93
CA PRO A 366 -4.31 14.06 15.99
C PRO A 366 -3.20 13.01 16.22
N ALA A 367 -1.95 13.45 16.10
CA ALA A 367 -0.73 12.65 16.26
C ALA A 367 -0.56 11.47 15.28
N ARG A 368 -1.28 11.46 14.15
CA ARG A 368 -1.06 10.48 13.07
C ARG A 368 -1.13 11.11 11.69
N THR A 369 -0.02 10.95 10.97
CA THR A 369 0.08 11.20 9.53
C THR A 369 -0.67 10.12 8.75
N ALA A 370 -0.97 10.40 7.47
CA ALA A 370 -1.67 9.42 6.62
C ALA A 370 -0.85 8.14 6.45
N LEU A 371 0.46 8.27 6.31
CA LEU A 371 1.33 7.12 6.09
C LEU A 371 1.38 6.24 7.33
N ALA A 372 1.54 6.85 8.51
CA ALA A 372 1.57 6.14 9.78
C ALA A 372 0.23 5.45 10.08
N HIS A 373 -0.90 6.11 9.77
CA HIS A 373 -2.22 5.50 9.92
C HIS A 373 -2.40 4.32 8.97
N SER A 374 -2.09 4.50 7.68
CA SER A 374 -2.18 3.47 6.64
C SER A 374 -1.35 2.22 6.98
N ALA A 375 -0.08 2.39 7.34
CA ALA A 375 0.80 1.28 7.73
C ALA A 375 0.32 0.58 9.01
N ALA A 376 -0.08 1.34 10.03
CA ALA A 376 -0.60 0.76 11.27
C ALA A 376 -1.88 -0.05 11.03
N HIS A 377 -2.77 0.45 10.17
CA HIS A 377 -3.99 -0.23 9.78
C HIS A 377 -3.70 -1.58 9.10
N LEU A 378 -2.85 -1.56 8.06
CA LEU A 378 -2.46 -2.76 7.32
C LEU A 378 -1.73 -3.77 8.21
N ASN A 379 -0.77 -3.36 9.04
CA ASN A 379 -0.07 -4.27 9.95
C ASN A 379 -0.97 -4.83 11.06
N TYR A 380 -2.01 -4.09 11.45
CA TYR A 380 -2.99 -4.60 12.41
C TYR A 380 -3.89 -5.65 11.76
N TRP A 381 -4.48 -5.36 10.60
CA TRP A 381 -5.48 -6.26 9.99
C TRP A 381 -4.89 -7.37 9.12
N GLY A 382 -3.74 -7.15 8.48
CA GLY A 382 -3.02 -8.12 7.66
C GLY A 382 -2.96 -9.51 8.31
N PRO A 383 -2.39 -9.68 9.50
CA PRO A 383 -2.35 -10.99 10.17
C PRO A 383 -3.73 -11.50 10.59
N ARG A 384 -4.73 -10.63 10.78
CA ARG A 384 -6.05 -10.95 11.37
C ARG A 384 -7.11 -11.34 10.34
N ILE A 385 -6.90 -11.02 9.07
CA ILE A 385 -7.81 -11.39 7.99
C ILE A 385 -7.32 -12.71 7.36
N PRO A 386 -8.18 -13.72 7.19
CA PRO A 386 -7.81 -14.94 6.49
C PRO A 386 -7.42 -14.64 5.03
N PRO A 387 -6.38 -15.29 4.48
CA PRO A 387 -6.24 -15.39 3.04
C PRO A 387 -7.49 -16.08 2.44
N ALA A 388 -7.78 -15.76 1.17
CA ALA A 388 -8.99 -16.23 0.47
C ALA A 388 -9.01 -17.76 0.32
#